data_AF-A0A7R7E1U1-F1
#
_entry.id   AF-A0A7R7E1U1-F1
#
_cell.length_a   1.000
_cell.length_b   1.000
_cell.length_c   1.000
_cell.angle_alpha   90.00
_cell.angle_beta   90.00
_cell.angle_gamma   90.00
#
_symmetry.space_group_name_H-M   'P 1'
#
loop_
_entity.id
_entity.type
_entity.pdbx_description
1 polymer ?
#
loop_
_entity_poly.entity_id
_entity_poly.type
_entity_poly.pdbx_seq_one_letter_code
_entity_poly.pdbx_strand_id
1 'polypeptide(L)'
;MNGPQAHWLADGRRLHLNHGPIDLIVEAFGEPDERRAAYEQAVARFQTILIEVVEELPELRLPAFFLAPRDFAGPTARRMEAAVMPLAECFITPMAAVAGSVADEILGAMLAGRRLDRAYVNNGGDCALHLGSGRSMTVAIAGTGNGMADRVGIRAEDGVRGVATSGWRGRSFSLGIADAVTVLARTGAEADAAATLIANAVDLPGHPAIARVPARDLAPDSDLGEQLVTQSVGALSPDEVARALDKGLAVAEDFRRRGLIAASALFLAGEARISGSVTLAAPNKHAQEEFADA
;
A
#
# COMPACT_ATOMS: atom_id res chain seq x y z
N MET A 1 10.00 -21.37 11.62
CA MET A 1 8.97 -20.71 10.78
C MET A 1 8.41 -21.74 9.84
N ASN A 2 7.10 -21.72 9.59
CA ASN A 2 6.53 -22.49 8.49
C ASN A 2 7.12 -21.96 7.18
N GLY A 3 7.44 -22.84 6.25
CA GLY A 3 7.93 -22.45 4.94
C GLY A 3 6.85 -21.71 4.12
N PRO A 4 7.23 -21.13 2.97
CA PRO A 4 6.31 -20.46 2.06
C PRO A 4 5.21 -21.42 1.58
N GLN A 5 3.97 -20.95 1.56
CA GLN A 5 2.78 -21.70 1.18
C GLN A 5 2.14 -21.10 -0.07
N ALA A 6 1.57 -21.95 -0.91
CA ALA A 6 0.86 -21.56 -2.12
C ALA A 6 -0.39 -22.41 -2.30
N HIS A 7 -1.56 -21.77 -2.33
CA HIS A 7 -2.85 -22.45 -2.43
C HIS A 7 -3.81 -21.68 -3.33
N TRP A 8 -4.66 -22.39 -4.06
CA TRP A 8 -5.75 -21.75 -4.79
C TRP A 8 -6.90 -21.40 -3.85
N LEU A 9 -7.47 -20.20 -4.02
CA LEU A 9 -8.72 -19.85 -3.36
C LEU A 9 -9.88 -20.68 -3.93
N ALA A 10 -11.00 -20.72 -3.19
CA ALA A 10 -12.18 -21.50 -3.55
C ALA A 10 -12.79 -21.15 -4.92
N ASP A 11 -12.51 -19.96 -5.45
CA ASP A 11 -12.93 -19.56 -6.80
C ASP A 11 -12.12 -20.18 -7.94
N GLY A 12 -10.99 -20.82 -7.64
CA GLY A 12 -10.09 -21.45 -8.62
C GLY A 12 -9.40 -20.47 -9.59
N ARG A 13 -9.45 -19.17 -9.32
CA ARG A 13 -8.84 -18.10 -10.15
C ARG A 13 -7.72 -17.38 -9.43
N ARG A 14 -7.90 -17.14 -8.13
CA ARG A 14 -6.95 -16.38 -7.32
C ARG A 14 -6.01 -17.31 -6.59
N LEU A 15 -4.72 -17.01 -6.69
CA LEU A 15 -3.64 -17.71 -5.99
C LEU A 15 -3.35 -16.97 -4.68
N HIS A 16 -3.34 -17.70 -3.57
CA HIS A 16 -2.94 -17.22 -2.25
C HIS A 16 -1.52 -17.69 -1.95
N LEU A 17 -0.64 -16.75 -1.62
CA LEU A 17 0.74 -17.01 -1.20
C LEU A 17 0.96 -16.48 0.21
N ASN A 18 1.44 -17.31 1.12
CA ASN A 18 1.65 -16.92 2.53
C ASN A 18 3.03 -17.34 3.04
N HIS A 19 3.75 -16.42 3.70
CA HIS A 19 4.98 -16.72 4.42
C HIS A 19 5.23 -15.67 5.50
N GLY A 20 5.06 -16.05 6.77
CA GLY A 20 5.22 -15.12 7.90
C GLY A 20 4.19 -13.98 7.81
N PRO A 21 4.63 -12.70 7.82
CA PRO A 21 3.72 -11.56 7.70
C PRO A 21 3.27 -11.25 6.26
N ILE A 22 3.87 -11.91 5.25
CA ILE A 22 3.55 -11.68 3.85
C ILE A 22 2.35 -12.55 3.47
N ASP A 23 1.28 -11.92 3.00
CA ASP A 23 0.02 -12.57 2.66
C ASP A 23 -0.52 -11.99 1.35
N LEU A 24 -0.35 -12.74 0.25
CA LEU A 24 -0.61 -12.24 -1.10
C LEU A 24 -1.83 -12.90 -1.73
N ILE A 25 -2.70 -12.09 -2.33
CA ILE A 25 -3.74 -12.52 -3.26
C ILE A 25 -3.34 -12.09 -4.67
N VAL A 26 -3.23 -13.05 -5.57
CA VAL A 26 -2.70 -12.85 -6.92
C VAL A 26 -3.74 -13.31 -7.96
N GLU A 27 -4.03 -12.46 -8.94
CA GLU A 27 -4.82 -12.84 -10.12
C GLU A 27 -4.18 -12.34 -11.41
N ALA A 28 -4.17 -13.19 -12.42
CA ALA A 28 -3.72 -12.88 -13.77
C ALA A 28 -4.85 -13.06 -14.79
N PHE A 29 -4.85 -12.20 -15.81
CA PHE A 29 -5.82 -12.19 -16.91
C PHE A 29 -5.09 -12.31 -18.24
N GLY A 30 -5.61 -13.13 -19.15
CA GLY A 30 -5.02 -13.39 -20.46
C GLY A 30 -5.08 -14.87 -20.85
N GLU A 31 -4.24 -15.25 -21.81
CA GLU A 31 -4.18 -16.62 -22.33
C GLU A 31 -3.91 -17.65 -21.21
N PRO A 32 -4.60 -18.81 -21.19
CA PRO A 32 -4.47 -19.79 -20.11
C PRO A 32 -3.02 -20.25 -19.84
N ASP A 33 -2.24 -20.51 -20.89
CA ASP A 33 -0.85 -20.94 -20.75
C ASP A 33 0.07 -19.84 -20.21
N GLU A 34 -0.16 -18.59 -20.62
CA GLU A 34 0.58 -17.43 -20.10
C GLU A 34 0.29 -17.21 -18.62
N ARG A 35 -0.99 -17.33 -18.21
CA ARG A 35 -1.38 -17.22 -16.80
C ARG A 35 -0.76 -18.31 -15.95
N ARG A 36 -0.84 -19.56 -16.40
CA ARG A 36 -0.26 -20.71 -15.67
C ARG A 36 1.25 -20.53 -15.46
N ALA A 37 1.98 -20.15 -16.51
CA ALA A 37 3.41 -19.86 -16.41
C ALA A 37 3.70 -18.69 -15.46
N ALA A 38 2.89 -17.62 -15.50
CA ALA A 38 3.03 -16.48 -14.58
C ALA A 38 2.83 -16.89 -13.11
N TYR A 39 1.85 -17.72 -12.80
CA TYR A 39 1.65 -18.23 -11.44
C TYR A 39 2.80 -19.14 -10.98
N GLU A 40 3.33 -19.99 -11.86
CA GLU A 40 4.54 -20.79 -11.57
C GLU A 40 5.75 -19.90 -11.23
N GLN A 41 5.93 -18.79 -11.97
CA GLN A 41 6.97 -17.79 -11.68
C GLN A 41 6.75 -17.07 -10.36
N ALA A 42 5.49 -16.71 -10.04
CA ALA A 42 5.14 -16.10 -8.76
C ALA A 42 5.50 -17.02 -7.59
N VAL A 43 5.09 -18.30 -7.65
CA VAL A 43 5.37 -19.30 -6.61
C VAL A 43 6.87 -19.50 -6.43
N ALA A 44 7.62 -19.61 -7.54
CA ALA A 44 9.06 -19.78 -7.51
C ALA A 44 9.76 -18.57 -6.88
N ARG A 45 9.37 -17.34 -7.25
CA ARG A 45 9.94 -16.12 -6.67
C ARG A 45 9.60 -15.98 -5.18
N PHE A 46 8.38 -16.32 -4.81
CA PHE A 46 7.89 -16.21 -3.44
C PHE A 46 8.68 -17.07 -2.43
N GLN A 47 9.35 -18.12 -2.91
CA GLN A 47 10.15 -18.99 -2.05
C GLN A 47 11.26 -18.25 -1.28
N THR A 48 11.79 -17.15 -1.84
CA THR A 48 13.01 -16.52 -1.32
C THR A 48 12.80 -15.12 -0.75
N ILE A 49 11.68 -14.43 -1.07
CA ILE A 49 11.46 -13.01 -0.71
C ILE A 49 11.65 -12.74 0.78
N LEU A 50 10.98 -13.50 1.67
CA LEU A 50 11.03 -13.21 3.10
C LEU A 50 12.46 -13.33 3.65
N ILE A 51 13.22 -14.31 3.16
CA ILE A 51 14.59 -14.56 3.61
C ILE A 51 15.48 -13.39 3.20
N GLU A 52 15.41 -12.98 1.94
CA GLU A 52 16.16 -11.82 1.41
C GLU A 52 15.85 -10.54 2.20
N VAL A 53 14.57 -10.26 2.49
CA VAL A 53 14.17 -9.08 3.28
C VAL A 53 14.68 -9.17 4.72
N VAL A 54 14.65 -10.35 5.33
CA VAL A 54 15.15 -10.56 6.71
C VAL A 54 16.67 -10.36 6.80
N GLU A 55 17.42 -10.78 5.78
CA GLU A 55 18.87 -10.59 5.72
C GLU A 55 19.28 -9.11 5.75
N GLU A 56 18.47 -8.24 5.12
CA GLU A 56 18.71 -6.80 5.05
C GLU A 56 17.92 -5.99 6.09
N LEU A 57 17.12 -6.66 6.92
CA LEU A 57 16.18 -6.04 7.86
C LEU A 57 16.83 -5.06 8.85
N PRO A 58 18.03 -5.32 9.44
CA PRO A 58 18.65 -4.37 10.34
C PRO A 58 18.85 -2.99 9.72
N GLU A 59 19.23 -2.94 8.44
CA GLU A 59 19.42 -1.68 7.72
C GLU A 59 18.09 -1.09 7.24
N LEU A 60 17.15 -1.92 6.78
CA LEU A 60 15.81 -1.47 6.37
C LEU A 60 15.01 -0.82 7.50
N ARG A 61 15.34 -1.10 8.77
CA ARG A 61 14.74 -0.47 9.94
C ARG A 61 15.37 0.87 10.33
N LEU A 62 16.51 1.23 9.74
CA LEU A 62 17.13 2.53 10.03
C LEU A 62 16.37 3.65 9.30
N PRO A 63 16.13 4.79 9.96
CA PRO A 63 15.48 5.95 9.33
C PRO A 63 16.23 6.40 8.08
N ALA A 64 15.50 6.65 6.99
CA ALA A 64 16.07 7.11 5.73
C ALA A 64 16.39 8.62 5.72
N PHE A 65 15.77 9.39 6.61
CA PHE A 65 15.98 10.84 6.68
C PHE A 65 17.43 11.18 7.04
N PHE A 66 17.97 12.19 6.34
CA PHE A 66 19.35 12.65 6.45
C PHE A 66 20.43 11.63 6.06
N LEU A 67 20.06 10.52 5.43
CA LEU A 67 21.01 9.57 4.86
C LEU A 67 21.14 9.74 3.34
N ALA A 68 22.29 9.37 2.81
CA ALA A 68 22.40 9.08 1.39
C ALA A 68 21.68 7.76 1.10
N PRO A 69 21.15 7.53 -0.13
CA PRO A 69 20.58 6.25 -0.50
C PRO A 69 21.55 5.11 -0.19
N ARG A 70 21.06 4.10 0.53
CA ARG A 70 21.83 2.89 0.84
C ARG A 70 21.78 1.91 -0.33
N ASP A 71 22.83 1.10 -0.44
CA ASP A 71 22.94 0.09 -1.49
C ASP A 71 22.53 -1.28 -0.93
N PHE A 72 21.34 -1.74 -1.34
CA PHE A 72 20.79 -3.03 -0.95
C PHE A 72 21.05 -4.09 -2.03
N ALA A 73 21.34 -5.31 -1.62
CA ALA A 73 21.57 -6.47 -2.47
C ALA A 73 20.26 -7.05 -3.02
N GLY A 74 19.18 -7.04 -2.24
CA GLY A 74 17.88 -7.59 -2.62
C GLY A 74 17.07 -6.63 -3.50
N PRO A 75 16.39 -7.11 -4.55
CA PRO A 75 15.56 -6.26 -5.40
C PRO A 75 14.35 -5.66 -4.67
N THR A 76 13.83 -6.36 -3.64
CA THR A 76 12.74 -5.86 -2.80
C THR A 76 13.22 -4.71 -1.91
N ALA A 77 14.34 -4.90 -1.21
CA ALA A 77 14.95 -3.87 -0.36
C ALA A 77 15.34 -2.60 -1.15
N ARG A 78 15.88 -2.76 -2.37
CA ARG A 78 16.14 -1.62 -3.27
C ARG A 78 14.88 -0.85 -3.66
N ARG A 79 13.75 -1.53 -3.88
CA ARG A 79 12.46 -0.86 -4.15
C ARG A 79 11.97 -0.08 -2.94
N MET A 80 12.10 -0.66 -1.75
CA MET A 80 11.73 0.00 -0.50
C MET A 80 12.52 1.30 -0.30
N GLU A 81 13.85 1.23 -0.44
CA GLU A 81 14.71 2.41 -0.34
C GLU A 81 14.36 3.45 -1.40
N ALA A 82 14.23 3.05 -2.67
CA ALA A 82 13.92 3.96 -3.76
C ALA A 82 12.56 4.68 -3.59
N ALA A 83 11.55 4.01 -3.02
CA ALA A 83 10.25 4.60 -2.74
C ALA A 83 10.29 5.60 -1.58
N VAL A 84 11.10 5.32 -0.56
CA VAL A 84 11.17 6.13 0.66
C VAL A 84 12.08 7.35 0.51
N MET A 85 13.20 7.23 -0.20
CA MET A 85 14.21 8.30 -0.30
C MET A 85 13.64 9.67 -0.76
N PRO A 86 12.75 9.77 -1.76
CA PRO A 86 12.14 11.04 -2.15
C PRO A 86 11.24 11.65 -1.07
N LEU A 87 10.74 10.84 -0.14
CA LEU A 87 9.81 11.23 0.92
C LEU A 87 10.49 11.48 2.26
N ALA A 88 11.78 11.15 2.37
CA ALA A 88 12.57 11.21 3.59
C ALA A 88 12.97 12.66 3.96
N GLU A 89 11.98 13.53 4.15
CA GLU A 89 12.10 14.87 4.77
C GLU A 89 11.70 14.85 6.25
N CYS A 90 11.07 13.76 6.68
CA CYS A 90 10.70 13.47 8.05
C CYS A 90 11.02 12.02 8.37
N PHE A 91 10.73 11.58 9.60
CA PHE A 91 10.98 10.20 10.00
C PHE A 91 10.18 9.22 9.12
N ILE A 92 10.91 8.34 8.43
CA ILE A 92 10.40 7.20 7.69
C ILE A 92 11.52 6.18 7.56
N THR A 93 11.18 4.90 7.58
CA THR A 93 12.10 3.80 7.29
C THR A 93 11.67 3.11 5.99
N PRO A 94 12.57 2.41 5.28
CA PRO A 94 12.20 1.53 4.17
C PRO A 94 11.05 0.58 4.48
N MET A 95 10.86 0.18 5.74
CA MET A 95 9.76 -0.70 6.15
C MET A 95 8.37 -0.14 5.82
N ALA A 96 8.23 1.18 5.68
CA ALA A 96 6.99 1.82 5.23
C ALA A 96 6.59 1.50 3.78
N ALA A 97 7.44 0.82 3.01
CA ALA A 97 7.17 0.42 1.62
C ALA A 97 7.20 -1.11 1.43
N VAL A 98 7.27 -1.89 2.51
CA VAL A 98 7.57 -3.33 2.44
C VAL A 98 6.47 -4.11 1.70
N ALA A 99 5.20 -3.81 1.98
CA ALA A 99 4.09 -4.59 1.45
C ALA A 99 3.92 -4.32 -0.05
N GLY A 100 3.96 -3.04 -0.44
CA GLY A 100 3.96 -2.60 -1.83
C GLY A 100 5.17 -3.11 -2.62
N SER A 101 6.37 -3.11 -2.02
CA SER A 101 7.59 -3.61 -2.68
C SER A 101 7.57 -5.11 -2.93
N VAL A 102 7.02 -5.89 -1.99
CA VAL A 102 6.82 -7.34 -2.18
C VAL A 102 5.80 -7.61 -3.28
N ALA A 103 4.72 -6.84 -3.33
CA ALA A 103 3.72 -6.96 -4.39
C ALA A 103 4.33 -6.64 -5.78
N ASP A 104 5.11 -5.55 -5.88
CA ASP A 104 5.81 -5.17 -7.10
C ASP A 104 6.81 -6.24 -7.56
N GLU A 105 7.51 -6.88 -6.61
CA GLU A 105 8.50 -7.92 -6.92
C GLU A 105 7.84 -9.19 -7.48
N ILE A 106 6.74 -9.65 -6.87
CA ILE A 106 5.99 -10.81 -7.37
C ILE A 106 5.36 -10.50 -8.72
N LEU A 107 4.78 -9.31 -8.89
CA LEU A 107 4.23 -8.89 -10.17
C LEU A 107 5.32 -8.85 -11.25
N GLY A 108 6.50 -8.31 -10.94
CA GLY A 108 7.64 -8.29 -11.84
C GLY A 108 8.06 -9.70 -12.29
N ALA A 109 8.08 -10.66 -11.37
CA ALA A 109 8.36 -12.06 -11.69
C ALA A 109 7.29 -12.69 -12.61
N MET A 110 6.01 -12.42 -12.36
CA MET A 110 4.89 -12.88 -13.20
C MET A 110 4.94 -12.35 -14.62
N LEU A 111 5.48 -11.15 -14.83
CA LEU A 111 5.55 -10.51 -16.14
C LEU A 111 6.80 -10.92 -16.94
N ALA A 112 7.78 -11.55 -16.29
CA ALA A 112 9.06 -11.88 -16.89
C ALA A 112 8.91 -12.84 -18.09
N GLY A 113 9.02 -12.27 -19.30
CA GLY A 113 8.85 -13.01 -20.55
C GLY A 113 7.43 -13.52 -20.79
N ARG A 114 6.42 -12.96 -20.10
CA ARG A 114 5.00 -13.34 -20.22
C ARG A 114 4.18 -12.25 -20.91
N ARG A 115 3.02 -12.63 -21.43
CA ARG A 115 2.04 -11.69 -22.02
C ARG A 115 0.69 -11.80 -21.33
N LEU A 116 0.52 -11.00 -20.28
CA LEU A 116 -0.74 -10.86 -19.54
C LEU A 116 -1.51 -9.62 -20.01
N ASP A 117 -2.83 -9.72 -20.09
CA ASP A 117 -3.72 -8.58 -20.36
C ASP A 117 -3.74 -7.63 -19.17
N ARG A 118 -3.93 -8.21 -17.97
CA ARG A 118 -3.94 -7.52 -16.68
C ARG A 118 -3.43 -8.49 -15.62
N ALA A 119 -2.93 -7.99 -14.52
CA ALA A 119 -2.70 -8.77 -13.32
C ALA A 119 -2.71 -7.85 -12.11
N TYR A 120 -2.93 -8.41 -10.92
CA TYR A 120 -2.67 -7.71 -9.68
C TYR A 120 -2.05 -8.66 -8.66
N VAL A 121 -1.26 -8.08 -7.77
CA VAL A 121 -0.74 -8.71 -6.56
C VAL A 121 -1.14 -7.81 -5.41
N ASN A 122 -2.05 -8.27 -4.57
CA ASN A 122 -2.45 -7.59 -3.35
C ASN A 122 -1.73 -8.21 -2.16
N ASN A 123 -1.08 -7.39 -1.34
CA ASN A 123 -0.50 -7.76 -0.06
C ASN A 123 -1.31 -7.12 1.08
N GLY A 124 -2.59 -7.44 1.16
CA GLY A 124 -3.58 -6.87 2.07
C GLY A 124 -4.02 -5.45 1.71
N GLY A 125 -3.33 -4.41 2.22
CA GLY A 125 -3.70 -3.01 1.93
C GLY A 125 -3.07 -2.44 0.65
N ASP A 126 -2.11 -3.19 0.09
CA ASP A 126 -1.13 -2.66 -0.85
C ASP A 126 -1.08 -3.53 -2.11
N CYS A 127 -1.36 -2.93 -3.25
CA CYS A 127 -1.56 -3.57 -4.54
C CYS A 127 -0.56 -3.09 -5.58
N ALA A 128 0.11 -4.04 -6.24
CA ALA A 128 0.78 -3.80 -7.51
C ALA A 128 -0.12 -4.26 -8.67
N LEU A 129 -0.23 -3.45 -9.71
CA LEU A 129 -1.12 -3.66 -10.85
C LEU A 129 -0.32 -3.75 -12.15
N HIS A 130 -0.74 -4.64 -13.05
CA HIS A 130 -0.35 -4.64 -14.45
C HIS A 130 -1.58 -4.40 -15.31
N LEU A 131 -1.47 -3.43 -16.22
CA LEU A 131 -2.49 -3.11 -17.21
C LEU A 131 -1.84 -3.03 -18.59
N GLY A 132 -2.18 -3.99 -19.47
CA GLY A 132 -1.82 -3.94 -20.88
C GLY A 132 -2.48 -2.75 -21.59
N SER A 133 -1.99 -2.41 -22.78
CA SER A 133 -2.48 -1.26 -23.56
C SER A 133 -4.00 -1.32 -23.76
N GLY A 134 -4.69 -0.21 -23.45
CA GLY A 134 -6.15 -0.10 -23.57
C GLY A 134 -6.95 -0.93 -22.57
N ARG A 135 -6.30 -1.50 -21.56
CA ARG A 135 -6.95 -2.22 -20.46
C ARG A 135 -7.17 -1.29 -19.26
N SER A 136 -8.14 -1.66 -18.44
CA SER A 136 -8.45 -0.99 -17.18
C SER A 136 -8.79 -1.99 -16.08
N MET A 137 -8.70 -1.55 -14.84
CA MET A 137 -9.11 -2.33 -13.66
C MET A 137 -9.87 -1.43 -12.70
N THR A 138 -10.85 -2.00 -12.01
CA THR A 138 -11.52 -1.30 -10.92
C THR A 138 -10.88 -1.73 -9.62
N VAL A 139 -10.44 -0.78 -8.81
CA VAL A 139 -9.85 -1.04 -7.49
C VAL A 139 -10.80 -0.52 -6.43
N ALA A 140 -11.03 -1.33 -5.40
CA ALA A 140 -11.76 -0.88 -4.23
C ALA A 140 -10.86 0.05 -3.42
N ILE A 141 -11.40 1.17 -2.94
CA ILE A 141 -10.68 2.06 -2.03
C ILE A 141 -11.40 2.10 -0.69
N ALA A 142 -10.64 2.18 0.39
CA ALA A 142 -11.22 2.16 1.73
C ALA A 142 -12.04 3.44 1.96
N GLY A 143 -13.35 3.29 2.12
CA GLY A 143 -14.28 4.34 2.50
C GLY A 143 -14.84 4.14 3.91
N THR A 144 -15.49 5.16 4.46
CA THR A 144 -16.11 5.17 5.81
C THR A 144 -17.35 4.27 5.96
N GLY A 145 -17.62 3.37 5.00
CA GLY A 145 -18.82 2.54 4.96
C GLY A 145 -20.09 3.25 4.44
N ASN A 146 -19.97 4.50 3.97
CA ASN A 146 -21.10 5.34 3.53
C ASN A 146 -21.28 5.42 1.99
N GLY A 147 -20.66 4.51 1.22
CA GLY A 147 -21.04 4.22 -0.17
C GLY A 147 -20.73 5.29 -1.23
N MET A 148 -19.99 6.35 -0.92
CA MET A 148 -19.72 7.45 -1.87
C MET A 148 -18.36 7.40 -2.56
N ALA A 149 -17.46 6.48 -2.18
CA ALA A 149 -16.11 6.41 -2.75
C ALA A 149 -15.54 4.99 -2.73
N ASP A 150 -16.28 3.96 -3.11
CA ASP A 150 -15.81 2.58 -2.86
C ASP A 150 -14.97 2.02 -4.01
N ARG A 151 -14.91 2.68 -5.17
CA ARG A 151 -14.28 2.14 -6.39
C ARG A 151 -13.70 3.19 -7.30
N VAL A 152 -12.49 2.92 -7.79
CA VAL A 152 -11.77 3.75 -8.76
C VAL A 152 -11.46 2.94 -10.01
N GLY A 153 -11.79 3.50 -11.17
CA GLY A 153 -11.37 2.93 -12.45
C GLY A 153 -9.97 3.42 -12.80
N ILE A 154 -9.02 2.50 -12.91
CA ILE A 154 -7.64 2.77 -13.31
C ILE A 154 -7.42 2.24 -14.72
N ARG A 155 -7.01 3.11 -15.64
CA ARG A 155 -6.71 2.79 -17.02
C ARG A 155 -5.21 2.66 -17.22
N ALA A 156 -4.78 1.89 -18.22
CA ALA A 156 -3.37 1.75 -18.53
C ALA A 156 -2.69 3.11 -18.80
N GLU A 157 -3.44 4.04 -19.40
CA GLU A 157 -2.99 5.39 -19.77
C GLU A 157 -2.78 6.32 -18.57
N ASP A 158 -3.36 6.00 -17.41
CA ASP A 158 -3.25 6.86 -16.22
C ASP A 158 -1.87 6.78 -15.55
N GLY A 159 -1.03 5.81 -15.95
CA GLY A 159 0.31 5.61 -15.38
C GLY A 159 0.33 5.07 -13.94
N VAL A 160 -0.84 4.84 -13.33
CA VAL A 160 -0.96 4.25 -12.00
C VAL A 160 -0.76 2.73 -12.07
N ARG A 161 0.18 2.21 -11.30
CA ARG A 161 0.40 0.76 -11.13
C ARG A 161 0.51 0.33 -9.66
N GLY A 162 0.35 1.27 -8.73
CA GLY A 162 0.29 0.97 -7.30
C GLY A 162 -0.92 1.62 -6.64
N VAL A 163 -1.53 0.88 -5.71
CA VAL A 163 -2.57 1.37 -4.81
C VAL A 163 -2.22 0.92 -3.40
N ALA A 164 -2.28 1.80 -2.41
CA ALA A 164 -1.98 1.44 -1.03
C ALA A 164 -2.93 2.13 -0.07
N THR A 165 -3.28 1.45 1.02
CA THR A 165 -4.16 1.95 2.06
C THR A 165 -3.49 1.92 3.44
N SER A 166 -3.40 3.07 4.10
CA SER A 166 -2.86 3.21 5.45
C SER A 166 -3.86 3.86 6.41
N GLY A 167 -3.81 3.54 7.69
CA GLY A 167 -4.71 4.08 8.70
C GLY A 167 -4.45 3.47 10.08
N TRP A 168 -4.90 4.15 11.14
CA TRP A 168 -4.56 3.74 12.52
C TRP A 168 -5.23 2.43 12.96
N ARG A 169 -6.31 2.03 12.28
CA ARG A 169 -6.99 0.74 12.49
C ARG A 169 -6.47 -0.37 11.57
N GLY A 170 -5.46 -0.06 10.74
CA GLY A 170 -4.87 -1.01 9.82
C GLY A 170 -4.02 -2.06 10.51
N ARG A 171 -3.35 -2.89 9.69
CA ARG A 171 -2.45 -3.95 10.17
C ARG A 171 -1.10 -3.40 10.67
N SER A 172 -0.73 -2.20 10.22
CA SER A 172 0.52 -1.52 10.57
C SER A 172 0.24 -0.39 11.55
N PHE A 173 1.20 -0.10 12.43
CA PHE A 173 1.06 1.02 13.35
C PHE A 173 1.09 2.36 12.60
N SER A 174 0.19 3.27 12.98
CA SER A 174 0.18 4.64 12.47
C SER A 174 0.49 5.64 13.57
N LEU A 175 1.24 6.68 13.22
CA LEU A 175 1.44 7.86 14.05
C LEU A 175 0.27 8.83 13.91
N GLY A 176 -0.55 8.73 12.85
CA GLY A 176 -1.70 9.60 12.64
C GLY A 176 -2.99 9.01 13.18
N ILE A 177 -4.10 9.67 12.88
CA ILE A 177 -5.45 9.26 13.28
C ILE A 177 -6.39 9.03 12.11
N ALA A 178 -5.92 9.09 10.86
CA ALA A 178 -6.76 8.76 9.70
C ALA A 178 -7.35 7.36 9.82
N ASP A 179 -8.67 7.23 9.62
CA ASP A 179 -9.33 5.93 9.56
C ASP A 179 -8.81 5.14 8.35
N ALA A 180 -8.66 5.83 7.22
CA ALA A 180 -8.03 5.32 6.01
C ALA A 180 -7.46 6.45 5.15
N VAL A 181 -6.35 6.19 4.47
CA VAL A 181 -5.78 6.97 3.39
C VAL A 181 -5.43 6.01 2.27
N THR A 182 -6.09 6.15 1.12
CA THR A 182 -5.72 5.40 -0.09
C THR A 182 -4.92 6.29 -1.03
N VAL A 183 -3.80 5.78 -1.55
CA VAL A 183 -2.91 6.48 -2.47
C VAL A 183 -2.80 5.71 -3.78
N LEU A 184 -2.79 6.45 -4.90
CA LEU A 184 -2.50 5.94 -6.24
C LEU A 184 -1.12 6.45 -6.70
N ALA A 185 -0.22 5.55 -7.07
CA ALA A 185 1.15 5.88 -7.51
C ALA A 185 1.63 5.00 -8.67
N ARG A 186 2.87 5.20 -9.13
CA ARG A 186 3.41 4.48 -10.30
C ARG A 186 3.85 3.06 -9.95
N THR A 187 4.03 2.74 -8.67
CA THR A 187 4.36 1.40 -8.17
C THR A 187 3.68 1.17 -6.82
N GLY A 188 3.51 -0.10 -6.43
CA GLY A 188 2.99 -0.43 -5.10
C GLY A 188 3.85 0.14 -3.99
N ALA A 189 5.18 0.06 -4.12
CA ALA A 189 6.13 0.60 -3.14
C ALA A 189 5.98 2.12 -2.94
N GLU A 190 5.83 2.89 -4.02
CA GLU A 190 5.61 4.35 -3.95
C GLU A 190 4.29 4.68 -3.26
N ALA A 191 3.23 3.93 -3.56
CA ALA A 191 1.92 4.13 -2.95
C ALA A 191 1.96 3.85 -1.44
N ASP A 192 2.58 2.75 -1.01
CA ASP A 192 2.68 2.29 0.38
C ASP A 192 3.41 3.31 1.27
N ALA A 193 4.60 3.74 0.84
CA ALA A 193 5.37 4.77 1.54
C ALA A 193 4.62 6.09 1.67
N ALA A 194 3.99 6.55 0.58
CA ALA A 194 3.25 7.80 0.57
C ALA A 194 1.97 7.72 1.41
N ALA A 195 1.23 6.60 1.36
CA ALA A 195 0.03 6.38 2.17
C ALA A 195 0.36 6.45 3.66
N THR A 196 1.48 5.85 4.06
CA THR A 196 1.99 5.88 5.45
C THR A 196 2.22 7.31 5.92
N LEU A 197 2.93 8.14 5.16
CA LEU A 197 3.20 9.53 5.58
C LEU A 197 1.97 10.42 5.53
N ILE A 198 1.10 10.27 4.53
CA ILE A 198 -0.13 11.06 4.44
C ILE A 198 -1.06 10.69 5.61
N ALA A 199 -1.20 9.40 5.94
CA ALA A 199 -1.97 8.95 7.10
C ALA A 199 -1.39 9.51 8.40
N ASN A 200 -0.07 9.48 8.56
CA ASN A 200 0.61 10.06 9.73
C ASN A 200 0.42 11.57 9.86
N ALA A 201 0.26 12.28 8.74
CA ALA A 201 0.03 13.73 8.73
C ALA A 201 -1.42 14.13 9.10
N VAL A 202 -2.39 13.22 8.97
CA VAL A 202 -3.73 13.41 9.53
C VAL A 202 -3.65 13.22 11.04
N ASP A 203 -3.36 14.30 11.78
CA ASP A 203 -3.11 14.21 13.21
C ASP A 203 -3.44 15.49 14.01
N LEU A 204 -3.71 15.28 15.31
CA LEU A 204 -3.89 16.29 16.33
C LEU A 204 -2.94 16.03 17.52
N PRO A 205 -1.66 16.43 17.41
CA PRO A 205 -0.67 16.19 18.47
C PRO A 205 -1.12 16.73 19.83
N GLY A 206 -0.99 15.91 20.88
CA GLY A 206 -1.33 16.29 22.26
C GLY A 206 -2.82 16.36 22.57
N HIS A 207 -3.71 15.95 21.66
CA HIS A 207 -5.14 15.97 21.90
C HIS A 207 -5.56 14.91 22.94
N PRO A 208 -6.34 15.28 23.98
CA PRO A 208 -6.64 14.38 25.10
C PRO A 208 -7.51 13.18 24.72
N ALA A 209 -8.27 13.25 23.62
CA ALA A 209 -9.05 12.13 23.12
C ALA A 209 -8.22 11.11 22.31
N ILE A 210 -6.92 11.34 22.08
CA ILE A 210 -6.06 10.43 21.32
C ILE A 210 -5.07 9.77 22.28
N ALA A 211 -5.24 8.48 22.51
CA ALA A 211 -4.30 7.69 23.31
C ALA A 211 -3.19 7.16 22.41
N ARG A 212 -1.94 7.33 22.86
CA ARG A 212 -0.75 6.87 22.14
C ARG A 212 0.20 6.15 23.08
N VAL A 213 0.96 5.21 22.52
CA VAL A 213 2.02 4.48 23.22
C VAL A 213 3.24 4.38 22.31
N PRO A 214 4.46 4.26 22.85
CA PRO A 214 5.64 3.93 22.04
C PRO A 214 5.43 2.63 21.26
N ALA A 215 5.82 2.60 19.99
CA ALA A 215 5.67 1.42 19.16
C ALA A 215 6.35 0.17 19.75
N ARG A 216 7.55 0.35 20.34
CA ARG A 216 8.30 -0.73 21.00
C ARG A 216 7.57 -1.40 22.17
N ASP A 217 6.64 -0.68 22.82
CA ASP A 217 5.90 -1.22 23.97
C ASP A 217 4.80 -2.19 23.49
N LEU A 218 4.38 -2.07 22.22
CA LEU A 218 3.45 -2.99 21.56
C LEU A 218 4.17 -4.09 20.77
N ALA A 219 5.26 -3.73 20.08
CA ALA A 219 6.10 -4.66 19.33
C ALA A 219 7.57 -4.27 19.52
N PRO A 220 8.34 -4.97 20.38
CA PRO A 220 9.72 -4.62 20.73
C PRO A 220 10.67 -4.47 19.53
N ASP A 221 10.41 -5.20 18.46
CA ASP A 221 11.21 -5.19 17.23
C ASP A 221 10.68 -4.20 16.17
N SER A 222 9.76 -3.30 16.51
CA SER A 222 9.23 -2.29 15.58
C SER A 222 10.33 -1.34 15.11
N ASP A 223 10.37 -1.07 13.81
CA ASP A 223 11.22 -0.06 13.19
C ASP A 223 10.89 1.37 13.66
N LEU A 224 9.69 1.57 14.19
CA LEU A 224 9.23 2.84 14.74
C LEU A 224 9.81 3.13 16.14
N GLY A 225 10.29 2.13 16.88
CA GLY A 225 10.96 2.32 18.18
C GLY A 225 10.16 3.16 19.19
N GLU A 226 10.69 4.35 19.55
CA GLU A 226 10.05 5.30 20.49
C GLU A 226 8.85 6.06 19.91
N GLN A 227 8.64 6.02 18.59
CA GLN A 227 7.58 6.81 17.98
C GLN A 227 6.21 6.45 18.58
N LEU A 228 5.41 7.47 18.87
CA LEU A 228 4.11 7.32 19.51
C LEU A 228 3.05 6.92 18.48
N VAL A 229 2.60 5.68 18.57
CA VAL A 229 1.58 5.11 17.68
C VAL A 229 0.20 5.23 18.31
N THR A 230 -0.81 5.45 17.48
CA THR A 230 -2.20 5.63 17.91
C THR A 230 -2.76 4.31 18.43
N GLN A 231 -3.22 4.30 19.67
CA GLN A 231 -3.90 3.16 20.28
C GLN A 231 -5.42 3.32 20.25
N SER A 232 -5.92 4.54 20.46
CA SER A 232 -7.34 4.84 20.34
C SER A 232 -7.58 6.30 20.00
N VAL A 233 -8.70 6.54 19.30
CA VAL A 233 -9.20 7.87 18.94
C VAL A 233 -10.62 7.98 19.49
N GLY A 234 -10.81 8.87 20.46
CA GLY A 234 -12.11 9.22 21.04
C GLY A 234 -12.90 10.16 20.14
N ALA A 235 -13.99 10.73 20.68
CA ALA A 235 -14.81 11.68 19.95
C ALA A 235 -14.02 12.96 19.62
N LEU A 236 -14.11 13.39 18.36
CA LEU A 236 -13.54 14.65 17.85
C LEU A 236 -14.69 15.53 17.37
N SER A 237 -14.55 16.84 17.57
CA SER A 237 -15.47 17.81 16.98
C SER A 237 -15.30 17.89 15.46
N PRO A 238 -16.31 18.35 14.71
CA PRO A 238 -16.19 18.54 13.26
C PRO A 238 -15.00 19.41 12.84
N ASP A 239 -14.72 20.48 13.59
CA ASP A 239 -13.59 21.38 13.32
C ASP A 239 -12.23 20.70 13.54
N GLU A 240 -12.14 19.82 14.53
CA GLU A 240 -10.94 19.02 14.80
C GLU A 240 -10.69 17.98 13.70
N VAL A 241 -11.76 17.31 13.24
CA VAL A 241 -11.70 16.39 12.10
C VAL A 241 -11.25 17.13 10.84
N ALA A 242 -11.87 18.27 10.54
CA ALA A 242 -11.49 19.09 9.39
C ALA A 242 -10.03 19.51 9.44
N ARG A 243 -9.56 20.02 10.60
CA ARG A 243 -8.17 20.44 10.79
C ARG A 243 -7.17 19.29 10.64
N ALA A 244 -7.49 18.10 11.14
CA ALA A 244 -6.63 16.93 10.97
C ALA A 244 -6.54 16.52 9.49
N LEU A 245 -7.69 16.44 8.81
CA LEU A 245 -7.76 16.10 7.39
C LEU A 245 -7.04 17.13 6.52
N ASP A 246 -7.16 18.42 6.80
CA ASP A 246 -6.51 19.48 6.03
C ASP A 246 -4.98 19.42 6.12
N LYS A 247 -4.43 18.95 7.26
CA LYS A 247 -2.97 18.68 7.38
C LYS A 247 -2.54 17.52 6.49
N GLY A 248 -3.28 16.41 6.50
CA GLY A 248 -3.00 15.29 5.60
C GLY A 248 -3.12 15.68 4.13
N LEU A 249 -4.15 16.45 3.78
CA LEU A 249 -4.35 16.96 2.43
C LEU A 249 -3.19 17.85 1.98
N ALA A 250 -2.64 18.70 2.86
CA ALA A 250 -1.49 19.53 2.52
C ALA A 250 -0.26 18.69 2.12
N VAL A 251 0.01 17.59 2.83
CA VAL A 251 1.08 16.63 2.48
C VAL A 251 0.77 15.90 1.18
N ALA A 252 -0.46 15.43 1.00
CA ALA A 252 -0.87 14.75 -0.23
C ALA A 252 -0.74 15.65 -1.46
N GLU A 253 -1.13 16.92 -1.36
CA GLU A 253 -0.98 17.90 -2.44
C GLU A 253 0.49 18.24 -2.71
N ASP A 254 1.36 18.21 -1.69
CA ASP A 254 2.80 18.36 -1.89
C ASP A 254 3.40 17.21 -2.68
N PHE A 255 3.13 15.97 -2.26
CA PHE A 255 3.60 14.77 -2.96
C PHE A 255 3.08 14.73 -4.41
N ARG A 256 1.83 15.13 -4.63
CA ARG A 256 1.24 15.22 -5.97
C ARG A 256 1.94 16.29 -6.83
N ARG A 257 2.18 17.50 -6.30
CA ARG A 257 2.91 18.56 -7.03
C ARG A 257 4.33 18.14 -7.42
N ARG A 258 4.96 17.30 -6.59
CA ARG A 258 6.30 16.73 -6.84
C ARG A 258 6.28 15.50 -7.76
N GLY A 259 5.10 15.04 -8.16
CA GLY A 259 4.92 13.87 -9.03
C GLY A 259 5.21 12.53 -8.34
N LEU A 260 5.17 12.48 -7.00
CA LEU A 260 5.40 11.27 -6.20
C LEU A 260 4.14 10.40 -6.10
N ILE A 261 2.95 11.02 -6.20
CA ILE A 261 1.66 10.33 -6.25
C ILE A 261 0.80 10.93 -7.36
N ALA A 262 -0.14 10.14 -7.88
CA ALA A 262 -1.14 10.60 -8.84
C ALA A 262 -2.35 11.23 -8.14
N ALA A 263 -2.86 10.54 -7.12
CA ALA A 263 -4.02 10.97 -6.33
C ALA A 263 -4.06 10.30 -4.96
N SER A 264 -4.86 10.85 -4.05
CA SER A 264 -5.18 10.19 -2.78
C SER A 264 -6.56 10.56 -2.26
N ALA A 265 -7.12 9.69 -1.43
CA ALA A 265 -8.35 9.91 -0.68
C ALA A 265 -8.08 9.66 0.81
N LEU A 266 -8.46 10.61 1.67
CA LEU A 266 -8.22 10.59 3.10
C LEU A 266 -9.57 10.60 3.82
N PHE A 267 -9.70 9.79 4.87
CA PHE A 267 -10.94 9.61 5.61
C PHE A 267 -10.71 9.69 7.13
N LEU A 268 -11.59 10.42 7.81
CA LEU A 268 -11.60 10.52 9.27
C LEU A 268 -13.02 10.82 9.76
N ALA A 269 -13.55 9.98 10.65
CA ALA A 269 -14.83 10.18 11.34
C ALA A 269 -16.02 10.50 10.41
N GLY A 270 -16.06 9.88 9.22
CA GLY A 270 -17.13 10.08 8.23
C GLY A 270 -16.87 11.19 7.22
N GLU A 271 -15.87 12.06 7.47
CA GLU A 271 -15.45 13.14 6.58
C GLU A 271 -14.32 12.68 5.65
N ALA A 272 -14.17 13.37 4.51
CA ALA A 272 -13.17 13.03 3.51
C ALA A 272 -12.44 14.25 2.91
N ARG A 273 -11.23 14.00 2.39
CA ARG A 273 -10.48 14.89 1.49
C ARG A 273 -9.93 14.09 0.32
N ILE A 274 -9.83 14.73 -0.85
CA ILE A 274 -9.29 14.12 -2.05
C ILE A 274 -8.21 15.06 -2.61
N SER A 275 -7.07 14.49 -2.98
CA SER A 275 -5.99 15.13 -3.72
C SER A 275 -5.91 14.53 -5.12
N GLY A 276 -5.82 15.37 -6.15
CA GLY A 276 -5.79 14.94 -7.55
C GLY A 276 -7.14 14.53 -8.13
N SER A 277 -7.12 14.11 -9.41
CA SER A 277 -8.31 13.64 -10.12
C SER A 277 -8.38 12.13 -10.05
N VAL A 278 -9.42 11.61 -9.40
CA VAL A 278 -9.74 10.18 -9.38
C VAL A 278 -10.94 9.96 -10.30
N THR A 279 -10.79 9.19 -11.37
CA THR A 279 -11.94 8.82 -12.20
C THR A 279 -12.76 7.79 -11.44
N LEU A 280 -13.85 8.25 -10.82
CA LEU A 280 -14.81 7.36 -10.19
C LEU A 280 -15.38 6.40 -11.23
N ALA A 281 -15.34 5.10 -10.94
CA ALA A 281 -15.97 4.12 -11.81
C ALA A 281 -17.49 4.34 -11.79
N ALA A 282 -18.12 4.46 -12.97
CA ALA A 282 -19.58 4.42 -13.05
C ALA A 282 -20.07 3.06 -12.47
N PRO A 283 -21.22 3.02 -11.77
CA PRO A 283 -21.78 1.76 -11.30
C PRO A 283 -22.05 0.85 -12.51
N ASN A 284 -21.24 -0.19 -12.67
CA ASN A 284 -21.34 -1.11 -13.80
C ASN A 284 -22.69 -1.84 -13.76
N LYS A 285 -23.48 -1.71 -14.84
CA LYS A 285 -24.74 -2.46 -15.04
C LYS A 285 -24.53 -3.94 -15.39
N HIS A 286 -23.28 -4.39 -15.48
CA HIS A 286 -22.92 -5.79 -15.68
C HIS A 286 -22.19 -6.32 -14.45
N ALA A 287 -22.89 -7.15 -13.69
CA ALA A 287 -22.32 -7.92 -12.59
C ALA A 287 -21.36 -8.98 -13.16
N GLN A 288 -20.08 -8.64 -13.26
CA GLN A 288 -18.99 -9.60 -13.11
C GLN A 288 -17.97 -8.96 -12.18
N GLU A 289 -17.92 -9.54 -10.98
CA GLU A 289 -17.13 -9.15 -9.84
C GLU A 289 -15.62 -9.40 -10.09
N GLU A 290 -14.88 -8.34 -10.36
CA GLU A 290 -13.41 -8.31 -10.32
C GLU A 290 -13.01 -7.57 -9.04
N PHE A 291 -12.48 -8.29 -8.05
CA PHE A 291 -12.10 -7.74 -6.74
C PHE A 291 -10.62 -7.94 -6.49
N ALA A 292 -9.85 -6.88 -6.73
CA ALA A 292 -8.63 -6.64 -5.96
C ALA A 292 -9.06 -5.88 -4.70
N ASP A 293 -9.21 -6.59 -3.60
CA ASP A 293 -9.33 -5.96 -2.28
C ASP A 293 -7.99 -5.28 -1.98
N ALA A 294 -8.03 -4.03 -1.51
CA ALA A 294 -6.89 -3.21 -1.10
C ALA A 294 -7.23 -2.50 0.22
#